data_AF-A0A090QZH0-F1
#
_entry.id   AF-A0A090QZH0-F1
#
_cell.length_a   1.000
_cell.length_b   1.000
_cell.length_c   1.000
_cell.angle_alpha   90.00
_cell.angle_beta   90.00
_cell.angle_gamma   90.00
#
_symmetry.space_group_name_H-M   'P 1'
#
loop_
_entity.id
_entity.type
_entity.pdbx_description
1 polymer ?
#
loop_
_entity_poly.entity_id
_entity_poly.type
_entity_poly.pdbx_seq_one_letter_code
_entity_poly.pdbx_strand_id
1 'polypeptide(L)'
;MSLFQDSTMKETQHASEGHVQQDATQAKQEKIAVQQNNPLHGVSLEKLLKELVDFYGWDILAAAMRFHCFQKNPSIPACVKYFRKTEWAREKLEGFYLSRFKRMPRASDEEYVLPPRQRTFAPGIVPREPMVLTIESIELSQAKAASSFKARSSRRSAPRRR
;
A
#
# COMPACT_ATOMS: atom_id res chain seq x y z
N MET A 1 -11.97 45.43 -67.36
CA MET A 1 -11.51 46.42 -66.35
C MET A 1 -12.08 46.00 -65.01
N SER A 2 -11.26 45.29 -64.22
CA SER A 2 -10.87 45.64 -62.84
C SER A 2 -12.04 45.83 -61.88
N LEU A 3 -12.28 44.81 -61.04
CA LEU A 3 -11.71 44.68 -59.68
C LEU A 3 -12.55 45.46 -58.67
N PHE A 4 -13.40 44.76 -57.92
CA PHE A 4 -13.67 45.04 -56.50
C PHE A 4 -14.40 43.83 -55.91
N GLN A 5 -13.62 42.82 -55.53
CA GLN A 5 -14.06 41.70 -54.71
C GLN A 5 -13.19 41.65 -53.46
N ASP A 6 -13.81 41.19 -52.39
CA ASP A 6 -13.27 40.86 -51.07
C ASP A 6 -13.14 41.98 -50.03
N SER A 7 -14.30 42.28 -49.43
CA SER A 7 -14.42 42.72 -48.04
C SER A 7 -15.16 41.62 -47.26
N THR A 8 -14.73 41.37 -46.01
CA THR A 8 -15.24 40.38 -45.04
C THR A 8 -14.80 38.93 -45.37
N MET A 9 -14.15 38.14 -44.52
CA MET A 9 -14.06 38.11 -43.06
C MET A 9 -12.68 37.59 -42.64
N LYS A 10 -12.02 38.32 -41.74
CA LYS A 10 -11.02 37.74 -40.84
C LYS A 10 -11.80 37.05 -39.72
N GLU A 11 -11.98 35.75 -39.82
CA GLU A 11 -12.46 34.95 -38.69
C GLU A 11 -11.48 33.80 -38.41
N THR A 12 -10.50 34.16 -37.60
CA THR A 12 -10.03 33.39 -36.44
C THR A 12 -10.16 31.87 -36.54
N GLN A 13 -9.10 31.22 -37.04
CA GLN A 13 -8.83 29.82 -36.72
C GLN A 13 -7.56 29.74 -35.86
N HIS A 14 -7.76 29.91 -34.56
CA HIS A 14 -6.78 29.61 -33.52
C HIS A 14 -7.52 28.99 -32.34
N ALA A 15 -8.01 27.75 -32.52
CA ALA A 15 -8.56 26.96 -31.42
C ALA A 15 -8.64 25.47 -31.81
N SER A 16 -7.52 24.76 -31.74
CA SER A 16 -7.56 23.30 -31.59
C SER A 16 -6.38 22.78 -30.76
N GLU A 17 -6.04 23.49 -29.68
CA GLU A 17 -5.21 22.97 -28.60
C GLU A 17 -5.96 23.24 -27.30
N GLY A 18 -6.76 22.26 -26.83
CA GLY A 18 -7.48 22.47 -25.57
C GLY A 18 -8.34 21.31 -25.08
N HIS A 19 -8.63 20.29 -25.90
CA HIS A 19 -9.54 19.22 -25.49
C HIS A 19 -8.88 17.97 -24.88
N VAL A 20 -7.55 17.86 -24.89
CA VAL A 20 -6.86 16.67 -24.32
C VAL A 20 -6.61 16.79 -22.81
N GLN A 21 -6.79 17.98 -22.22
CA GLN A 21 -6.45 18.24 -20.81
C GLN A 21 -7.60 18.04 -19.81
N GLN A 22 -8.84 17.81 -20.28
CA GLN A 22 -10.00 17.64 -19.39
C GLN A 22 -10.20 16.18 -18.95
N ASP A 23 -9.78 15.19 -19.75
CA ASP A 23 -9.88 13.77 -19.36
C ASP A 23 -8.92 13.39 -18.22
N ALA A 24 -7.73 13.99 -18.20
CA ALA A 24 -6.71 13.70 -17.20
C ALA A 24 -7.03 14.29 -15.80
N THR A 25 -7.79 15.39 -15.74
CA THR A 25 -8.20 16.00 -14.48
C THR A 25 -9.36 15.26 -13.83
N GLN A 26 -10.29 14.73 -14.65
CA GLN A 26 -11.45 13.97 -14.18
C GLN A 26 -11.07 12.57 -13.70
N ALA A 27 -10.20 11.85 -14.42
CA ALA A 27 -9.66 10.55 -14.00
C ALA A 27 -8.82 10.64 -12.71
N LYS A 28 -8.12 11.77 -12.48
CA LYS A 28 -7.37 12.02 -11.24
C LYS A 28 -8.31 12.27 -10.06
N GLN A 29 -9.41 12.99 -10.26
CA GLN A 29 -10.41 13.27 -9.22
C GLN A 29 -11.19 12.01 -8.81
N GLU A 30 -11.59 11.15 -9.75
CA GLU A 30 -12.20 9.85 -9.43
C GLU A 30 -11.23 8.93 -8.69
N LYS A 31 -9.96 8.87 -9.09
CA LYS A 31 -8.92 8.14 -8.32
C LYS A 31 -8.79 8.63 -6.88
N ILE A 32 -8.84 9.94 -6.65
CA ILE A 32 -8.76 10.52 -5.31
C ILE A 32 -9.97 10.10 -4.46
N ALA A 33 -11.18 10.10 -5.03
CA ALA A 33 -12.40 9.68 -4.33
C ALA A 33 -12.40 8.17 -4.01
N VAL A 34 -11.90 7.32 -4.91
CA VAL A 34 -11.71 5.88 -4.68
C VAL A 34 -10.59 5.62 -3.66
N GLN A 35 -9.55 6.47 -3.62
CA GLN A 35 -8.49 6.43 -2.61
C GLN A 35 -8.96 6.87 -1.21
N GLN A 36 -9.99 7.72 -1.09
CA GLN A 36 -10.56 8.12 0.22
C GLN A 36 -11.12 6.95 1.03
N ASN A 37 -11.42 5.82 0.39
CA ASN A 37 -11.89 4.61 1.07
C ASN A 37 -10.76 3.82 1.76
N ASN A 38 -9.52 4.31 1.74
CA ASN A 38 -8.41 3.65 2.44
C ASN A 38 -8.47 3.99 3.95
N PRO A 39 -8.60 3.00 4.86
CA PRO A 39 -8.66 3.24 6.30
C PRO A 39 -7.32 3.76 6.89
N LEU A 40 -6.26 3.86 6.09
CA LEU A 40 -5.01 4.53 6.44
C LEU A 40 -5.02 6.04 6.17
N HIS A 41 -6.02 6.55 5.44
CA HIS A 41 -6.13 7.97 5.15
C HIS A 41 -6.47 8.74 6.43
N GLY A 42 -5.62 9.70 6.82
CA GLY A 42 -5.77 10.47 8.07
C GLY A 42 -5.22 9.83 9.34
N VAL A 43 -4.71 8.58 9.29
CA VAL A 43 -4.08 7.95 10.46
C VAL A 43 -2.60 8.31 10.52
N SER A 44 -2.18 8.90 11.64
CA SER A 44 -0.77 9.19 11.90
C SER A 44 -0.01 7.92 12.26
N LEU A 45 1.29 7.88 11.94
CA LEU A 45 2.16 6.74 12.25
C LEU A 45 2.22 6.43 13.74
N GLU A 46 2.15 7.46 14.57
CA GLU A 46 2.11 7.36 16.04
C GLU A 46 0.82 6.68 16.51
N LYS A 47 -0.34 7.10 15.99
CA LYS A 47 -1.63 6.50 16.32
C LYS A 47 -1.69 5.03 15.89
N LEU A 48 -1.28 4.76 14.65
CA LEU A 48 -1.24 3.40 14.10
C LEU A 48 -0.37 2.48 14.96
N LEU A 49 0.83 2.93 15.32
CA LEU A 49 1.74 2.13 16.15
C LEU A 49 1.16 1.91 17.55
N LYS A 50 0.55 2.94 18.15
CA LYS A 50 -0.08 2.83 19.46
C LYS A 50 -1.20 1.79 19.47
N GLU A 51 -2.11 1.82 18.49
CA GLU A 51 -3.17 0.81 18.36
C GLU A 51 -2.64 -0.62 18.22
N LEU A 52 -1.56 -0.80 17.45
CA LEU A 52 -0.93 -2.11 17.29
C LEU A 52 -0.30 -2.60 18.59
N VAL A 53 0.40 -1.73 19.32
CA VAL A 53 1.05 -2.08 20.58
C VAL A 53 0.01 -2.33 21.67
N ASP A 54 -1.05 -1.54 21.74
CA ASP A 54 -2.13 -1.70 22.72
C ASP A 54 -2.86 -3.05 22.54
N PHE A 55 -2.99 -3.55 21.30
CA PHE A 55 -3.65 -4.82 21.04
C PHE A 55 -2.73 -6.05 21.05
N TYR A 56 -1.53 -5.96 20.47
CA TYR A 56 -0.62 -7.11 20.32
C TYR A 56 0.56 -7.13 21.30
N GLY A 57 0.95 -5.98 21.83
CA GLY A 57 2.19 -5.84 22.58
C GLY A 57 3.45 -5.90 21.71
N TRP A 58 4.60 -5.62 22.34
CA TRP A 58 5.88 -5.52 21.64
C TRP A 58 6.44 -6.88 21.19
N ASP A 59 6.28 -7.92 22.00
CA ASP A 59 6.87 -9.25 21.75
C ASP A 59 6.26 -9.91 20.50
N ILE A 60 4.94 -9.82 20.35
CA ILE A 60 4.21 -10.38 19.21
C ILE A 60 4.57 -9.62 17.93
N LEU A 61 4.65 -8.29 18.00
CA LEU A 61 5.07 -7.46 16.86
C LEU A 61 6.53 -7.72 16.47
N ALA A 62 7.42 -7.92 17.45
CA ALA A 62 8.80 -8.30 17.22
C ALA A 62 8.91 -9.68 16.54
N ALA A 63 8.14 -10.67 16.99
CA ALA A 63 8.10 -12.01 16.38
C ALA A 63 7.53 -11.97 14.95
N ALA A 64 6.47 -11.17 14.72
CA ALA A 64 5.79 -11.08 13.44
C ALA A 64 6.61 -10.33 12.38
N MET A 65 7.17 -9.17 12.73
CA MET A 65 7.79 -8.26 11.76
C MET A 65 9.32 -8.29 11.79
N ARG A 66 9.92 -8.73 12.91
CA ARG A 66 11.36 -8.80 13.17
C ARG A 66 12.08 -7.47 12.96
N PHE A 67 11.45 -6.37 13.36
CA PHE A 67 12.11 -5.06 13.37
C PHE A 67 12.99 -4.88 14.58
N HIS A 68 14.20 -4.38 14.35
CA HIS A 68 15.18 -4.17 15.42
C HIS A 68 14.71 -3.15 16.47
N CYS A 69 13.92 -2.14 16.07
CA CYS A 69 13.39 -1.14 17.00
C CYS A 69 12.47 -1.76 18.07
N PHE A 70 11.73 -2.83 17.75
CA PHE A 70 10.86 -3.50 18.71
C PHE A 70 11.63 -4.37 19.71
N GLN A 71 12.80 -4.88 19.33
CA GLN A 71 13.62 -5.74 20.20
C GLN A 71 14.56 -4.95 21.10
N LYS A 72 15.20 -3.89 20.57
CA LYS A 72 16.28 -3.18 21.27
C LYS A 72 15.79 -1.99 22.10
N ASN A 73 14.81 -1.23 21.59
CA ASN A 73 14.30 -0.01 22.24
C ASN A 73 12.78 0.11 22.01
N PRO A 74 11.96 -0.72 22.69
CA PRO A 74 10.51 -0.72 22.54
C PRO A 74 9.91 0.56 23.11
N SER A 75 9.91 1.62 22.31
CA SER A 75 9.34 2.92 22.65
C SER A 75 8.69 3.51 21.41
N ILE A 76 7.46 4.00 21.56
CA ILE A 76 6.68 4.62 20.48
C ILE A 76 7.48 5.72 19.76
N PRO A 77 8.04 6.74 20.43
CA PRO A 77 8.78 7.80 19.75
C PRO A 77 10.03 7.30 19.02
N ALA A 78 10.75 6.31 19.57
CA ALA A 78 11.95 5.75 18.94
C ALA A 78 11.58 4.96 17.68
N CYS A 79 10.51 4.16 17.74
CA CYS A 79 10.00 3.40 16.59
C CYS A 79 9.48 4.34 15.49
N VAL A 80 8.77 5.41 15.85
CA VAL A 80 8.29 6.41 14.88
C VAL A 80 9.46 7.09 14.19
N LYS A 81 10.51 7.47 14.93
CA LYS A 81 11.74 8.01 14.33
C LYS A 81 12.41 7.02 13.37
N TYR A 82 12.38 5.74 13.68
CA TYR A 82 12.88 4.68 12.79
C TYR A 82 12.03 4.57 11.50
N PHE A 83 10.71 4.48 11.61
CA PHE A 83 9.82 4.38 10.45
C PHE A 83 9.82 5.63 9.56
N ARG A 84 10.11 6.82 10.12
CA ARG A 84 10.32 8.04 9.32
C ARG A 84 11.58 7.97 8.44
N LYS A 85 12.62 7.24 8.87
CA LYS A 85 13.87 7.08 8.11
C LYS A 85 13.83 5.90 7.14
N THR A 86 12.97 4.92 7.40
CA THR A 86 12.97 3.65 6.69
C THR A 86 11.61 3.41 6.04
N GLU A 87 11.46 3.87 4.81
CA GLU A 87 10.20 3.83 4.07
C GLU A 87 9.64 2.42 3.90
N TRP A 88 10.45 1.46 3.46
CA TRP A 88 10.01 0.07 3.31
C TRP A 88 9.49 -0.54 4.63
N ALA A 89 10.04 -0.09 5.78
CA ALA A 89 9.58 -0.56 7.09
C ALA A 89 8.22 0.06 7.46
N ARG A 90 8.00 1.34 7.11
CA ARG A 90 6.71 2.01 7.24
C ARG A 90 5.65 1.31 6.40
N GLU A 91 5.95 1.01 5.13
CA GLU A 91 5.02 0.30 4.24
C GLU A 91 4.69 -1.10 4.76
N LYS A 92 5.70 -1.84 5.26
CA LYS A 92 5.47 -3.15 5.86
C LYS A 92 4.56 -3.06 7.10
N LEU A 93 4.71 -2.03 7.93
CA LEU A 93 3.85 -1.78 9.10
C LEU A 93 2.40 -1.46 8.70
N GLU A 94 2.23 -0.61 7.69
CA GLU A 94 0.92 -0.23 7.15
C GLU A 94 0.21 -1.43 6.51
N GLY A 95 0.95 -2.24 5.74
CA GLY A 95 0.42 -3.49 5.17
C GLY A 95 0.04 -4.51 6.25
N PHE A 96 0.80 -4.58 7.34
CA PHE A 96 0.45 -5.41 8.49
C PHE A 96 -0.83 -4.92 9.17
N TYR A 97 -0.97 -3.61 9.41
CA TYR A 97 -2.17 -3.00 9.98
C TYR A 97 -3.41 -3.31 9.13
N LEU A 98 -3.34 -3.12 7.82
CA LEU A 98 -4.45 -3.42 6.92
C LEU A 98 -4.84 -4.90 6.94
N SER A 99 -3.86 -5.80 6.89
CA SER A 99 -4.11 -7.24 6.74
C SER A 99 -4.48 -7.97 8.03
N ARG A 100 -3.89 -7.59 9.17
CA ARG A 100 -4.08 -8.26 10.46
C ARG A 100 -5.03 -7.51 11.38
N PHE A 101 -4.90 -6.19 11.46
CA PHE A 101 -5.71 -5.39 12.37
C PHE A 101 -7.07 -5.02 11.77
N LYS A 102 -7.12 -4.56 10.52
CA LYS A 102 -8.38 -4.22 9.82
C LYS A 102 -8.97 -5.37 9.00
N ARG A 103 -8.21 -6.48 8.85
CA ARG A 103 -8.56 -7.68 8.08
C ARG A 103 -9.10 -7.38 6.66
N MET A 104 -8.47 -6.40 6.01
CA MET A 104 -8.79 -6.02 4.65
C MET A 104 -8.47 -7.17 3.67
N PRO A 105 -9.22 -7.36 2.57
CA PRO A 105 -8.81 -8.23 1.49
C PRO A 105 -7.39 -7.91 1.02
N ARG A 106 -6.74 -8.95 0.53
CA ARG A 106 -5.42 -8.80 -0.08
C ARG A 106 -5.54 -7.97 -1.35
N ALA A 107 -4.57 -7.08 -1.52
CA ALA A 107 -4.41 -6.31 -2.75
C ALA A 107 -4.27 -7.24 -3.96
N SER A 108 -4.66 -6.79 -5.14
CA SER A 108 -4.35 -7.48 -6.39
C SER A 108 -2.83 -7.45 -6.67
N ASP A 109 -2.33 -8.32 -7.53
CA ASP A 109 -0.89 -8.38 -7.88
C ASP A 109 -0.38 -7.05 -8.45
N GLU A 110 -1.23 -6.34 -9.20
CA GLU A 110 -0.93 -5.01 -9.76
C GLU A 110 -0.85 -3.94 -8.67
N GLU A 111 -1.77 -3.97 -7.69
CA GLU A 111 -1.80 -3.05 -6.55
C GLU A 111 -0.67 -3.30 -5.55
N TYR A 112 -0.10 -4.51 -5.49
CA TYR A 112 1.02 -4.82 -4.60
C TYR A 112 2.27 -4.02 -4.93
N VAL A 113 2.44 -3.62 -6.19
CA VAL A 113 3.54 -2.76 -6.64
C VAL A 113 3.45 -1.37 -6.02
N LEU A 114 2.22 -0.92 -5.71
CA LEU A 114 1.97 0.39 -5.12
C LEU A 114 2.11 0.37 -3.59
N PRO A 115 2.57 1.47 -2.99
CA PRO A 115 2.66 1.59 -1.54
C PRO A 115 1.26 1.52 -0.91
N PRO A 116 1.12 0.98 0.31
CA PRO A 116 -0.18 0.73 0.95
C PRO A 116 -1.12 1.94 1.03
N ARG A 117 -0.56 3.15 1.16
CA ARG A 117 -1.34 4.41 1.18
C ARG A 117 -1.93 4.80 -0.16
N GLN A 118 -1.34 4.37 -1.27
CA GLN A 118 -1.80 4.67 -2.63
C GLN A 118 -2.77 3.60 -3.18
N ARG A 119 -2.93 2.50 -2.45
CA ARG A 119 -3.85 1.42 -2.83
C ARG A 119 -5.30 1.87 -2.70
N THR A 120 -6.08 1.52 -3.70
CA THR A 120 -7.53 1.68 -3.75
C THR A 120 -8.21 0.43 -3.22
N PHE A 121 -9.31 0.59 -2.50
CA PHE A 121 -10.12 -0.53 -2.01
C PHE A 121 -11.56 -0.38 -2.50
N ALA A 122 -12.18 -1.51 -2.85
CA ALA A 122 -13.57 -1.50 -3.30
C ALA A 122 -14.50 -0.84 -2.26
N PRO A 123 -15.44 0.02 -2.69
CA PRO A 123 -16.37 0.69 -1.79
C PRO A 123 -17.23 -0.33 -1.02
N GLY A 124 -17.49 -0.06 0.26
CA GLY A 124 -18.37 -0.88 1.10
C GLY A 124 -17.69 -1.97 1.95
N ILE A 125 -16.35 -2.06 1.93
CA ILE A 125 -15.64 -3.00 2.80
C ILE A 125 -15.42 -2.37 4.17
N VAL A 126 -16.08 -2.93 5.18
CA VAL A 126 -15.96 -2.49 6.57
C VAL A 126 -14.78 -3.21 7.23
N PRO A 127 -13.90 -2.50 7.96
CA PRO A 127 -12.88 -3.15 8.77
C PRO A 127 -13.47 -4.13 9.77
N ARG A 128 -12.86 -5.31 9.91
CA ARG A 128 -13.28 -6.31 10.90
C ARG A 128 -12.43 -6.21 12.17
N GLU A 129 -12.85 -6.95 13.19
CA GLU A 129 -12.09 -7.10 14.43
C GLU A 129 -10.67 -7.63 14.17
N PRO A 130 -9.68 -7.14 14.94
CA PRO A 130 -8.29 -7.53 14.77
C PRO A 130 -8.07 -9.03 15.02
N MET A 131 -7.22 -9.62 14.17
CA MET A 131 -6.86 -11.03 14.29
C MET A 131 -5.96 -11.24 15.50
N VAL A 132 -6.37 -12.04 16.49
CA VAL A 132 -5.49 -12.42 17.60
C VAL A 132 -4.29 -13.20 17.05
N LEU A 133 -3.08 -12.75 17.37
CA LEU A 133 -1.82 -13.40 16.96
C LEU A 133 -1.12 -13.91 18.22
N THR A 134 -0.76 -15.19 18.25
CA THR A 134 0.12 -15.74 19.30
C THR A 134 1.53 -15.95 18.76
N ILE A 135 2.54 -15.86 19.62
CA ILE A 135 3.95 -16.09 19.25
C ILE A 135 4.11 -17.47 18.60
N GLU A 136 3.52 -18.51 19.20
CA GLU A 136 3.56 -19.88 18.68
C GLU A 136 2.95 -19.98 17.26
N SER A 137 1.82 -19.31 17.01
CA SER A 137 1.19 -19.33 15.68
C SER A 137 2.06 -18.68 14.61
N ILE A 138 2.77 -17.62 14.98
CA ILE A 138 3.69 -16.89 14.11
C ILE A 138 4.89 -17.79 13.80
N GLU A 139 5.48 -18.42 14.81
CA GLU A 139 6.61 -19.32 14.64
C GLU A 139 6.27 -20.54 13.81
N LEU A 140 5.11 -21.17 14.04
CA LEU A 140 4.63 -22.30 13.25
C LEU A 140 4.41 -21.90 11.79
N SER A 141 3.82 -20.72 11.55
CA SER A 141 3.67 -20.17 10.21
C SER A 141 5.03 -19.95 9.53
N GLN A 142 6.03 -19.43 10.25
CA GLN A 142 7.38 -19.21 9.73
C GLN A 142 8.10 -20.54 9.45
N ALA A 143 7.96 -21.54 10.33
CA ALA A 143 8.54 -22.87 10.16
C ALA A 143 7.94 -23.59 8.94
N LYS A 144 6.62 -23.49 8.74
CA LYS A 144 5.93 -24.04 7.56
C LYS A 144 6.37 -23.37 6.26
N ALA A 145 6.57 -22.05 6.28
CA ALA A 145 7.09 -21.32 5.14
C ALA A 145 8.54 -21.74 4.80
N ALA A 146 9.39 -21.87 5.83
CA ALA A 146 10.77 -22.31 5.68
C ALA A 146 10.88 -23.75 5.15
N SER A 147 10.08 -24.69 5.66
CA SER A 147 10.07 -26.08 5.18
C SER A 147 9.58 -26.18 3.74
N SER A 148 8.53 -25.42 3.40
CA SER A 148 8.03 -25.32 2.03
C SER A 148 9.07 -24.75 1.06
N PHE A 149 9.80 -23.72 1.47
CA PHE A 149 10.89 -23.14 0.69
C PHE A 149 12.03 -24.16 0.50
N LYS A 150 12.47 -24.82 1.58
CA LYS A 150 13.51 -25.87 1.53
C LYS A 150 13.12 -27.01 0.59
N ALA A 151 11.88 -27.48 0.66
CA ALA A 151 11.36 -28.54 -0.20
C ALA A 151 11.23 -28.15 -1.68
N ARG A 152 10.98 -26.87 -1.98
CA ARG A 152 10.97 -26.37 -3.37
C ARG A 152 12.39 -26.18 -3.89
N SER A 153 13.29 -25.65 -3.06
CA SER A 153 14.69 -25.43 -3.41
C SER A 153 15.41 -26.75 -3.69
N SER A 154 15.24 -27.77 -2.84
CA SER A 154 15.83 -29.10 -3.05
C SER A 154 15.33 -29.77 -4.34
N ARG A 155 14.05 -29.62 -4.69
CA ARG A 155 13.49 -30.10 -5.96
C ARG A 155 14.07 -29.39 -7.18
N ARG A 156 14.34 -28.09 -7.10
CA ARG A 156 14.96 -27.33 -8.20
C ARG A 156 16.44 -27.68 -8.37
N SER A 157 17.13 -28.01 -7.28
CA SER A 157 18.55 -28.37 -7.31
C SER A 157 18.81 -29.84 -7.66
N ALA A 158 17.78 -30.69 -7.71
CA ALA A 158 17.94 -32.10 -8.08
C ALA A 158 18.35 -32.21 -9.56
N PRO A 159 19.38 -33.01 -9.90
CA PRO A 159 19.80 -33.18 -11.29
C PRO A 159 18.63 -33.71 -12.11
N ARG A 160 18.28 -33.00 -13.19
CA ARG A 160 17.31 -33.49 -14.17
C ARG A 160 17.92 -34.73 -14.81
N ARG A 161 17.39 -35.92 -14.49
CA ARG A 161 17.78 -37.16 -15.17
C ARG A 161 17.57 -36.97 -16.67
N ARG A 162 18.63 -37.14 -17.45
CA ARG A 162 18.67 -36.99 -18.91
C ARG A 162 18.65 -38.37 -19.55
#